data_AF-A0AAV8WW06-F1
#
_entry.id   AF-A0AAV8WW06-F1
#
_cell.length_a   1.000
_cell.length_b   1.000
_cell.length_c   1.000
_cell.angle_alpha   90.00
_cell.angle_beta   90.00
_cell.angle_gamma   90.00
#
_symmetry.space_group_name_H-M   'P 1'
#
loop_
_entity.id
_entity.type
_entity.pdbx_description
1 polymer ?
#
loop_
_entity_poly.entity_id
_entity_poly.type
_entity_poly.pdbx_seq_one_letter_code
_entity_poly.pdbx_strand_id
1 'polypeptide(L)'
;MARNVAPEKDVKFDEFYTEVKEIEKRDSVLTPKQQIERLLRPGSTYRNLNPFDVLQVEPDTALEEIKKKYRRLSILVHPDKNQDDPERAQQAFEAVNKAWKTLESEETRKKCLDIIEEAVGRTDIMLAEKRKKAKKEGKDGIPEDDPAKYKHAIYVLTMKLFADMERKRRELAE
;
A
#
# COMPACT_ATOMS: atom_id res chain seq x y z
N MET A 1 47.04 2.04 19.93
CA MET A 1 45.72 2.54 20.38
C MET A 1 44.76 2.42 19.20
N ALA A 2 43.97 1.34 19.15
CA ALA A 2 42.99 1.14 18.08
C ALA A 2 41.77 2.04 18.38
N ARG A 3 41.42 2.91 17.43
CA ARG A 3 40.21 3.74 17.52
C ARG A 3 39.02 2.84 17.21
N ASN A 4 38.17 2.60 18.21
CA ASN A 4 36.84 2.03 18.01
C ASN A 4 35.99 3.02 17.22
N VAL A 5 35.92 2.82 15.91
CA VAL A 5 34.93 3.49 15.05
C VAL A 5 33.64 2.71 15.23
N ALA A 6 32.73 3.24 16.05
CA ALA A 6 31.36 2.72 16.11
C ALA A 6 30.74 2.81 14.70
N PRO A 7 29.94 1.82 14.28
CA PRO A 7 29.45 1.76 12.91
C PRO A 7 28.47 2.92 12.62
N GLU A 8 28.81 3.77 11.66
CA GLU A 8 27.98 4.91 11.19
C GLU A 8 26.53 4.53 10.80
N LYS A 9 26.22 3.24 10.64
CA LYS A 9 24.89 2.74 10.30
C LYS A 9 23.91 2.78 11.47
N ASP A 10 24.37 2.60 12.71
CA ASP A 10 23.51 2.60 13.89
C ASP A 10 23.10 4.02 14.30
N VAL A 11 24.00 4.99 14.12
CA VAL A 11 23.73 6.42 14.42
C VAL A 11 22.67 7.00 13.46
N LYS A 12 22.77 6.68 12.16
CA LYS A 12 21.76 7.08 11.16
C LYS A 12 20.39 6.45 11.40
N PHE A 13 20.35 5.26 11.98
CA PHE A 13 19.09 4.57 12.29
C PHE A 13 18.42 5.17 13.53
N ASP A 14 19.20 5.59 14.53
CA ASP A 14 18.71 6.26 15.73
C ASP A 14 18.24 7.70 15.45
N GLU A 15 18.96 8.43 14.61
CA GLU A 15 18.53 9.74 14.08
C GLU A 15 17.23 9.62 13.29
N PHE A 16 17.13 8.65 12.38
CA PHE A 16 15.90 8.36 11.66
C PHE A 16 14.75 7.95 12.59
N TYR A 17 15.05 7.18 13.64
CA TYR A 17 14.04 6.78 14.62
C TYR A 17 13.54 7.98 15.44
N THR A 18 14.42 8.92 15.76
CA THR A 18 14.06 10.18 16.42
C THR A 18 13.22 11.04 15.49
N GLU A 19 13.58 11.14 14.21
CA GLU A 19 12.80 11.83 13.20
C GLU A 19 11.41 11.21 13.03
N VAL A 20 11.32 9.87 12.95
CA VAL A 20 10.03 9.15 12.90
C VAL A 20 9.18 9.43 14.14
N LYS A 21 9.78 9.41 15.34
CA LYS A 21 9.08 9.75 16.60
C LYS A 21 8.57 11.19 16.62
N GLU A 22 9.34 12.13 16.08
CA GLU A 22 8.92 13.52 15.97
C GLU A 22 7.79 13.68 14.94
N ILE A 23 7.83 12.93 13.84
CA ILE A 23 6.74 12.93 12.86
C ILE A 23 5.50 12.22 13.43
N GLU A 24 5.64 11.14 14.20
CA GLU A 24 4.53 10.50 14.93
C GLU A 24 3.89 11.44 15.95
N LYS A 25 4.68 12.29 16.63
CA LYS A 25 4.16 13.33 17.53
C LYS A 25 3.41 14.45 16.79
N ARG A 26 3.79 14.76 15.53
CA ARG A 26 3.16 15.80 14.71
C ARG A 26 1.92 15.28 13.96
N ASP A 27 1.97 14.06 13.43
CA ASP A 27 0.85 13.33 12.82
C ASP A 27 0.12 12.53 13.91
N SER A 28 -0.72 13.20 14.71
CA SER A 28 -1.55 12.58 15.76
C SER A 28 -2.60 11.57 15.21
N VAL A 29 -2.48 11.13 13.96
CA VAL A 29 -3.42 10.29 13.19
C VAL A 29 -2.79 8.97 12.71
N LEU A 30 -1.50 8.69 13.01
CA LEU A 30 -0.79 7.53 12.47
C LEU A 30 0.01 6.74 13.52
N THR A 31 -0.65 6.33 14.61
CA THR A 31 -0.01 5.55 15.69
C THR A 31 0.41 4.14 15.25
N PRO A 32 1.41 3.52 15.91
CA PRO A 32 1.79 2.12 15.70
C PRO A 32 0.60 1.15 15.71
N LYS A 33 -0.28 1.28 16.71
CA LYS A 33 -1.49 0.44 16.86
C LYS A 33 -2.46 0.60 15.69
N GLN A 34 -2.68 1.82 15.20
CA GLN A 34 -3.55 2.07 14.04
C GLN A 34 -2.99 1.44 12.76
N GLN A 35 -1.67 1.43 12.60
CA GLN A 35 -1.03 0.79 11.44
C GLN A 35 -1.14 -0.73 11.49
N ILE A 36 -0.90 -1.33 12.66
CA ILE A 36 -1.10 -2.77 12.87
C ILE A 36 -2.56 -3.14 12.62
N GLU A 37 -3.50 -2.39 13.20
CA GLU A 37 -4.94 -2.61 13.00
C GLU A 37 -5.31 -2.51 11.51
N ARG A 38 -4.83 -1.48 10.79
CA ARG A 38 -5.09 -1.30 9.36
C ARG A 38 -4.63 -2.51 8.54
N LEU A 39 -3.45 -3.03 8.84
CA LEU A 39 -2.82 -4.13 8.10
C LEU A 39 -3.38 -5.50 8.44
N LEU A 40 -4.03 -5.65 9.60
CA LEU A 40 -4.58 -6.91 10.10
C LEU A 40 -6.10 -6.96 10.21
N ARG A 41 -6.81 -5.86 9.92
CA ARG A 41 -8.27 -5.83 9.94
C ARG A 41 -8.87 -6.91 9.02
N PRO A 42 -10.11 -7.35 9.28
CA PRO A 42 -10.81 -8.27 8.37
C PRO A 42 -10.80 -7.78 6.92
N GLY A 43 -10.44 -8.68 6.00
CA GLY A 43 -10.29 -8.36 4.58
C GLY A 43 -8.93 -7.76 4.19
N SER A 44 -7.99 -7.60 5.12
CA SER A 44 -6.62 -7.17 4.81
C SER A 44 -5.91 -8.10 3.83
N THR A 45 -6.23 -9.40 3.81
CA THR A 45 -5.67 -10.36 2.84
C THR A 45 -5.85 -9.90 1.39
N TYR A 46 -7.00 -9.31 1.05
CA TYR A 46 -7.27 -8.80 -0.30
C TYR A 46 -6.71 -7.39 -0.52
N ARG A 47 -6.80 -6.54 0.50
CA ARG A 47 -6.32 -5.15 0.42
C ARG A 47 -4.79 -5.08 0.37
N ASN A 48 -4.10 -5.97 1.06
CA ASN A 48 -2.64 -6.04 1.11
C ASN A 48 -2.04 -6.69 -0.14
N LEU A 49 -2.86 -7.16 -1.09
CA LEU A 49 -2.37 -7.60 -2.40
C LEU A 49 -1.86 -6.42 -3.24
N ASN A 50 -2.39 -5.22 -3.00
CA ASN A 50 -1.88 -4.00 -3.61
C ASN A 50 -0.74 -3.43 -2.76
N PRO A 51 0.53 -3.52 -3.20
CA PRO A 51 1.66 -3.08 -2.41
C PRO A 51 1.70 -1.54 -2.23
N PHE A 52 1.12 -0.77 -3.15
CA PHE A 52 1.03 0.69 -3.04
C PHE A 52 0.10 1.10 -1.89
N ASP A 53 -1.02 0.39 -1.73
CA ASP A 53 -1.96 0.61 -0.61
C ASP A 53 -1.34 0.22 0.74
N VAL A 54 -0.52 -0.85 0.77
CA VAL A 54 0.19 -1.27 1.98
C VAL A 54 1.18 -0.19 2.42
N LEU A 55 1.98 0.33 1.49
CA LEU A 55 2.98 1.36 1.80
C LEU A 55 2.41 2.79 1.86
N GLN A 56 1.12 2.97 1.56
CA GLN A 56 0.42 4.26 1.53
C GLN A 56 1.11 5.27 0.62
N VAL A 57 1.42 4.83 -0.60
CA VAL A 57 2.08 5.60 -1.66
C VAL A 57 1.24 5.57 -2.93
N GLU A 58 1.39 6.58 -3.77
CA GLU A 58 0.73 6.61 -5.07
C GLU A 58 1.54 5.80 -6.11
N PRO A 59 0.90 5.29 -7.18
CA PRO A 59 1.58 4.45 -8.18
C PRO A 59 2.73 5.15 -8.91
N ASP A 60 2.63 6.47 -9.06
CA ASP A 60 3.63 7.36 -9.67
C ASP A 60 4.77 7.77 -8.71
N THR A 61 4.70 7.36 -7.44
CA THR A 61 5.73 7.70 -6.45
C THR A 61 7.10 7.12 -6.83
N ALA A 62 8.15 7.92 -6.72
CA ALA A 62 9.53 7.50 -6.99
C ALA A 62 10.01 6.43 -6.00
N LEU A 63 10.87 5.52 -6.44
CA LEU A 63 11.35 4.40 -5.62
C LEU A 63 12.04 4.86 -4.32
N GLU A 64 12.74 5.99 -4.34
CA GLU A 64 13.38 6.57 -3.16
C GLU A 64 12.37 6.98 -2.08
N GLU A 65 11.25 7.58 -2.49
CA GLU A 65 10.16 7.96 -1.58
C GLU A 65 9.43 6.72 -1.05
N ILE A 66 9.21 5.71 -1.90
CA ILE A 66 8.67 4.41 -1.47
C ILE A 66 9.58 3.78 -0.40
N LYS A 67 10.90 3.86 -0.57
CA LYS A 67 11.88 3.34 0.40
C LYS A 67 11.83 4.08 1.73
N LYS A 68 11.67 5.41 1.71
CA LYS A 68 11.48 6.22 2.94
C LYS A 68 10.19 5.81 3.66
N LYS A 69 9.08 5.65 2.92
CA LYS A 69 7.79 5.22 3.47
C LYS A 69 7.85 3.81 4.06
N TYR A 70 8.50 2.87 3.37
CA TYR A 70 8.79 1.53 3.88
C TYR A 70 9.53 1.60 5.21
N ARG A 71 10.65 2.32 5.29
CA ARG A 71 11.43 2.46 6.54
C ARG A 71 10.60 3.01 7.69
N ARG A 72 9.79 4.04 7.44
CA ARG A 72 8.90 4.63 8.46
C ARG A 72 7.88 3.59 8.94
N LEU A 73 7.16 2.96 8.02
CA LEU A 73 6.15 1.95 8.36
C LEU A 73 6.75 0.75 9.09
N SER A 74 7.91 0.24 8.64
CA SER A 74 8.63 -0.86 9.29
C SER A 74 8.94 -0.57 10.75
N ILE A 75 9.31 0.67 11.08
CA ILE A 75 9.54 1.09 12.46
C ILE A 75 8.24 1.10 13.25
N LEU A 76 7.17 1.65 12.69
CA LEU A 76 5.86 1.73 13.35
C LEU A 76 5.32 0.35 13.72
N VAL A 77 5.51 -0.65 12.85
CA VAL A 77 4.97 -1.99 13.06
C VAL A 77 5.99 -3.00 13.58
N HIS A 78 7.20 -2.56 13.99
CA HIS A 78 8.24 -3.48 14.44
C HIS A 78 7.87 -4.18 15.77
N PRO A 79 8.07 -5.50 15.93
CA PRO A 79 7.72 -6.22 17.16
C PRO A 79 8.45 -5.70 18.40
N ASP A 80 9.74 -5.35 18.31
CA ASP A 80 10.50 -4.79 19.45
C ASP A 80 9.90 -3.52 20.07
N LYS A 81 9.14 -2.76 19.28
CA LYS A 81 8.52 -1.49 19.69
C LYS A 81 7.08 -1.66 20.16
N ASN A 82 6.44 -2.73 19.73
CA ASN A 82 5.06 -3.08 20.01
C ASN A 82 5.04 -4.34 20.89
N GLN A 83 5.75 -4.27 22.03
CA GLN A 83 5.94 -5.41 22.95
C GLN A 83 4.63 -5.84 23.64
N ASP A 84 3.61 -4.98 23.60
CA ASP A 84 2.27 -5.29 24.07
C ASP A 84 1.50 -6.24 23.13
N ASP A 85 1.86 -6.30 21.84
CA ASP A 85 1.22 -7.17 20.85
C ASP A 85 2.22 -7.59 19.75
N PRO A 86 3.29 -8.33 20.11
CA PRO A 86 4.40 -8.62 19.22
C PRO A 86 4.02 -9.53 18.05
N GLU A 87 3.04 -10.42 18.23
CA GLU A 87 2.56 -11.31 17.17
C GLU A 87 1.87 -10.52 16.05
N ARG A 88 0.96 -9.59 16.42
CA ARG A 88 0.28 -8.75 15.43
C ARG A 88 1.25 -7.75 14.79
N ALA A 89 2.19 -7.22 15.56
CA ALA A 89 3.26 -6.39 15.00
C ALA A 89 4.08 -7.15 13.95
N GLN A 90 4.49 -8.39 14.24
CA GLN A 90 5.21 -9.25 13.30
C GLN A 90 4.43 -9.48 12.00
N GLN A 91 3.15 -9.85 12.09
CA GLN A 91 2.30 -10.05 10.91
C GLN A 91 2.15 -8.77 10.07
N ALA A 92 1.98 -7.61 10.72
CA ALA A 92 1.91 -6.32 10.05
C ALA A 92 3.25 -5.95 9.38
N PHE A 93 4.36 -6.23 10.05
CA PHE A 93 5.70 -6.05 9.50
C PHE A 93 5.94 -6.91 8.27
N GLU A 94 5.51 -8.17 8.28
CA GLU A 94 5.61 -9.06 7.13
C GLU A 94 4.81 -8.54 5.94
N ALA A 95 3.61 -7.99 6.15
CA ALA A 95 2.83 -7.37 5.09
C ALA A 95 3.56 -6.17 4.46
N VAL A 96 4.13 -5.29 5.29
CA VAL A 96 4.91 -4.12 4.85
C VAL A 96 6.17 -4.56 4.08
N ASN A 97 6.89 -5.55 4.58
CA ASN A 97 8.10 -6.10 3.95
C ASN A 97 7.77 -6.78 2.60
N LYS A 98 6.68 -7.56 2.54
CA LYS A 98 6.22 -8.16 1.29
C LYS A 98 5.92 -7.10 0.23
N ALA A 99 5.20 -6.05 0.61
CA ALA A 99 4.88 -4.95 -0.30
C ALA A 99 6.14 -4.23 -0.82
N TRP A 100 7.11 -3.95 0.06
CA TRP A 100 8.39 -3.39 -0.34
C TRP A 100 9.13 -4.27 -1.35
N LYS A 101 9.28 -5.58 -1.07
CA LYS A 101 9.95 -6.51 -1.99
C LYS A 101 9.30 -6.53 -3.37
N THR A 102 7.97 -6.43 -3.44
CA THR A 102 7.24 -6.36 -4.71
C THR A 102 7.49 -5.06 -5.47
N LEU A 103 7.67 -3.93 -4.77
CA LEU A 103 7.94 -2.64 -5.42
C LEU A 103 9.43 -2.36 -5.68
N GLU A 104 10.32 -3.04 -4.96
CA GLU A 104 11.77 -2.94 -5.12
C GLU A 104 12.23 -3.57 -6.44
N SER A 105 11.64 -4.70 -6.83
CA SER A 105 11.93 -5.30 -8.14
C SER A 105 11.17 -4.57 -9.25
N GLU A 106 11.93 -4.07 -10.23
CA GLU A 106 11.38 -3.33 -11.38
C GLU A 106 10.33 -4.15 -12.14
N GLU A 107 10.58 -5.46 -12.32
CA GLU A 107 9.64 -6.34 -13.03
C GLU A 107 8.32 -6.48 -12.30
N THR A 108 8.35 -6.74 -10.99
CA THR A 108 7.12 -6.91 -10.21
C THR A 108 6.41 -5.59 -9.97
N ARG A 109 7.17 -4.49 -9.83
CA ARG A 109 6.61 -3.13 -9.77
C ARG A 109 5.87 -2.81 -11.05
N LYS A 110 6.49 -3.05 -12.22
CA LYS A 110 5.86 -2.83 -13.52
C LYS A 110 4.56 -3.62 -13.66
N LYS A 111 4.56 -4.91 -13.30
CA LYS A 111 3.33 -5.74 -13.28
C LYS A 111 2.23 -5.13 -12.41
N CYS A 112 2.59 -4.56 -11.25
CA CYS A 112 1.62 -3.90 -10.38
C CYS A 112 1.07 -2.60 -11.00
N LEU A 113 1.91 -1.83 -11.71
CA LEU A 113 1.49 -0.63 -12.44
C LEU A 113 0.57 -0.97 -13.62
N ASP A 114 0.92 -2.00 -14.39
CA ASP A 114 0.11 -2.48 -15.52
C ASP A 114 -1.30 -2.87 -15.05
N ILE A 115 -1.42 -3.52 -13.88
CA ILE A 115 -2.72 -3.84 -13.26
C ILE A 115 -3.52 -2.58 -12.91
N ILE A 116 -2.86 -1.55 -12.40
CA ILE A 116 -3.52 -0.28 -12.03
C ILE A 116 -3.98 0.45 -13.28
N GLU A 117 -3.14 0.53 -14.31
CA GLU A 117 -3.48 1.13 -15.60
C GLU A 117 -4.65 0.38 -16.27
N GLU A 118 -4.63 -0.95 -16.24
CA GLU A 118 -5.72 -1.79 -16.73
C GLU A 118 -7.03 -1.53 -15.97
N ALA A 119 -6.97 -1.37 -14.63
CA ALA A 119 -8.14 -1.03 -13.84
C ALA A 119 -8.72 0.34 -14.24
N VAL A 120 -7.88 1.35 -14.48
CA VAL A 120 -8.32 2.66 -14.94
C VAL A 120 -9.00 2.55 -16.30
N GLY A 121 -8.32 1.93 -17.28
CA GLY A 121 -8.86 1.79 -18.64
C GLY A 121 -10.17 1.01 -18.69
N ARG A 122 -10.29 -0.10 -17.95
CA ARG A 122 -11.55 -0.87 -17.85
C ARG A 122 -12.66 -0.07 -17.16
N THR A 123 -12.32 0.73 -16.14
CA THR A 123 -13.29 1.59 -15.46
C THR A 123 -13.83 2.65 -16.42
N ASP A 124 -12.95 3.31 -17.18
CA ASP A 124 -13.34 4.33 -18.15
C ASP A 124 -14.27 3.78 -19.24
N ILE A 125 -13.96 2.60 -19.79
CA ILE A 125 -14.83 1.92 -20.76
C ILE A 125 -16.20 1.62 -20.14
N MET A 126 -16.23 1.04 -18.95
CA MET A 126 -17.48 0.73 -18.24
C MET A 126 -18.31 1.99 -17.97
N LEU A 127 -17.68 3.09 -17.57
CA LEU A 127 -18.37 4.36 -17.31
C LEU A 127 -18.92 4.98 -18.59
N ALA A 128 -18.18 4.90 -19.70
CA ALA A 128 -18.66 5.37 -21.01
C ALA A 128 -19.92 4.61 -21.45
N GLU A 129 -19.95 3.29 -21.27
CA GLU A 129 -21.13 2.46 -21.53
C GLU A 129 -22.31 2.81 -20.61
N LYS A 130 -22.05 3.00 -19.30
CA LYS A 130 -23.08 3.43 -18.34
C LYS A 130 -23.67 4.78 -18.71
N ARG A 131 -22.85 5.77 -19.09
CA ARG A 131 -23.31 7.09 -19.56
C ARG A 131 -24.19 6.97 -20.81
N LYS A 132 -23.78 6.14 -21.78
CA LYS A 132 -24.55 5.88 -23.00
C LYS A 132 -25.91 5.25 -22.68
N LYS A 133 -25.96 4.35 -21.70
CA LYS A 133 -27.20 3.72 -21.22
C LYS A 133 -28.10 4.70 -20.46
N ALA A 134 -27.54 5.48 -19.53
CA ALA A 134 -28.27 6.51 -18.79
C ALA A 134 -28.95 7.52 -19.73
N LYS A 135 -28.22 7.96 -20.77
CA LYS A 135 -28.78 8.84 -21.81
C LYS A 135 -29.94 8.20 -22.59
N LYS A 136 -29.87 6.89 -22.88
CA LYS A 136 -30.99 6.16 -23.53
C LYS A 136 -32.20 6.02 -22.61
N GLU A 137 -31.98 5.95 -21.30
CA GLU A 137 -33.04 5.87 -20.27
C GLU A 137 -33.58 7.25 -19.86
N GLY A 138 -33.11 8.34 -20.50
CA GLY A 138 -33.52 9.71 -20.18
C GLY A 138 -33.01 10.22 -18.82
N LYS A 139 -31.98 9.58 -18.25
CA LYS A 139 -31.32 10.01 -17.02
C LYS A 139 -30.17 10.95 -17.34
N ASP A 140 -30.03 12.01 -16.54
CA ASP A 140 -28.95 12.97 -16.65
C ASP A 140 -27.74 12.50 -15.81
N GLY A 141 -26.74 11.94 -16.48
CA GLY A 141 -25.49 11.49 -15.87
C GLY A 141 -25.50 10.13 -15.17
N ILE A 142 -24.38 9.80 -14.53
CA ILE A 142 -24.18 8.61 -13.72
C ILE A 142 -23.63 8.96 -12.33
N PRO A 143 -23.85 8.13 -11.29
CA PRO A 143 -23.30 8.37 -9.97
C PRO A 143 -21.77 8.55 -9.97
N GLU A 144 -21.05 7.85 -10.85
CA GLU A 144 -19.60 7.89 -10.97
C GLU A 144 -19.05 9.11 -11.73
N ASP A 145 -19.89 10.07 -12.11
CA ASP A 145 -19.44 11.40 -12.55
C ASP A 145 -18.89 12.22 -11.37
N ASP A 146 -19.25 11.86 -10.14
CA ASP A 146 -18.61 12.38 -8.93
C ASP A 146 -17.16 11.85 -8.80
N PRO A 147 -16.15 12.72 -8.58
CA PRO A 147 -14.75 12.31 -8.49
C PRO A 147 -14.45 11.28 -7.39
N ALA A 148 -15.16 11.31 -6.25
CA ALA A 148 -14.92 10.36 -5.17
C ALA A 148 -15.46 8.97 -5.55
N LYS A 149 -16.63 8.91 -6.19
CA LYS A 149 -17.19 7.66 -6.71
C LYS A 149 -16.38 7.09 -7.87
N TYR A 150 -15.83 7.93 -8.74
CA TYR A 150 -14.88 7.50 -9.78
C TYR A 150 -13.64 6.85 -9.18
N LYS A 151 -12.97 7.52 -8.22
CA LYS A 151 -11.81 6.96 -7.51
C LYS A 151 -12.16 5.65 -6.79
N HIS A 152 -13.34 5.57 -6.19
CA HIS A 152 -13.82 4.34 -5.56
C HIS A 152 -14.02 3.21 -6.57
N ALA A 153 -14.58 3.49 -7.74
CA ALA A 153 -14.79 2.50 -8.80
C ALA A 153 -13.45 1.93 -9.29
N ILE A 154 -12.45 2.79 -9.52
CA ILE A 154 -11.08 2.35 -9.86
C ILE A 154 -10.54 1.47 -8.75
N TYR A 155 -10.58 1.93 -7.49
CA TYR A 155 -10.07 1.18 -6.34
C TYR A 155 -10.68 -0.23 -6.24
N VAL A 156 -12.00 -0.34 -6.40
CA VAL A 156 -12.70 -1.64 -6.36
C VAL A 156 -12.22 -2.56 -7.50
N LEU A 157 -12.05 -2.03 -8.71
CA LEU A 157 -11.59 -2.82 -9.84
C LEU A 157 -10.11 -3.21 -9.70
N THR A 158 -9.25 -2.29 -9.25
CA THR A 158 -7.85 -2.57 -8.93
C THR A 158 -7.74 -3.70 -7.92
N MET A 159 -8.49 -3.65 -6.81
CA MET A 159 -8.53 -4.73 -5.82
C MET A 159 -8.91 -6.08 -6.44
N LYS A 160 -9.90 -6.09 -7.34
CA LYS A 160 -10.34 -7.30 -8.04
C LYS A 160 -9.23 -7.87 -8.92
N LEU A 161 -8.55 -7.04 -9.71
CA LEU A 161 -7.48 -7.48 -10.60
C LEU A 161 -6.27 -8.02 -9.82
N PHE A 162 -5.89 -7.39 -8.70
CA PHE A 162 -4.85 -7.93 -7.82
C PHE A 162 -5.26 -9.29 -7.21
N ALA A 163 -6.52 -9.45 -6.82
CA ALA A 163 -7.04 -10.74 -6.35
C ALA A 163 -6.99 -11.82 -7.44
N ASP A 164 -7.36 -11.48 -8.68
CA ASP A 164 -7.31 -12.40 -9.81
C ASP A 164 -5.86 -12.78 -10.16
N MET A 165 -4.91 -11.85 -10.04
CA MET A 165 -3.47 -12.11 -10.22
C MET A 165 -2.93 -13.07 -9.16
N GLU A 166 -3.27 -12.87 -7.88
CA GLU A 166 -2.86 -13.75 -6.80
C GLU A 166 -3.51 -15.15 -6.92
N ARG A 167 -4.77 -15.25 -7.37
CA ARG A 167 -5.41 -16.55 -7.66
C ARG A 167 -4.65 -17.32 -8.74
N LYS A 168 -4.40 -16.68 -9.89
CA LYS A 168 -3.62 -17.28 -10.99
C LYS A 168 -2.23 -17.71 -10.53
N ARG A 169 -1.57 -16.92 -9.68
CA ARG A 169 -0.27 -17.27 -9.12
C ARG A 169 -0.33 -18.56 -8.27
N ARG A 170 -1.39 -18.75 -7.50
CA ARG A 170 -1.58 -19.97 -6.67
C ARG A 170 -1.88 -21.18 -7.54
N GLU A 171 -2.78 -21.04 -8.50
CA GLU A 171 -3.12 -22.09 -9.47
C GLU A 171 -1.90 -22.58 -10.27
N LEU A 172 -0.95 -21.70 -10.58
CA LEU A 172 0.30 -22.05 -11.27
C LEU A 172 1.38 -22.65 -10.35
N ALA A 173 1.22 -22.52 -9.03
CA ALA A 173 2.16 -23.02 -8.03
C ALA A 173 1.75 -24.39 -7.45
N GLU A 174 0.53 -24.85 -7.74
CA GLU A 174 0.01 -26.20 -7.50
C GLU A 174 0.30 -27.12 -8.70
#